data_AF-A0A967W1Q9-F1
#
_entry.id   AF-A0A967W1Q9-F1
#
_cell.length_a   1.000
_cell.length_b   1.000
_cell.length_c   1.000
_cell.angle_alpha   90.00
_cell.angle_beta   90.00
_cell.angle_gamma   90.00
#
_symmetry.space_group_name_H-M   'P 1'
#
loop_
_entity.id
_entity.type
_entity.pdbx_description
1 polymer ?
#
loop_
_entity_poly.entity_id
_entity_poly.type
_entity_poly.pdbx_seq_one_letter_code
_entity_poly.pdbx_strand_id
1 'polypeptide(L)'
;MAESTSNYDFYDLMLRVAEAAGVAYYGNDGSERAAIPIDAHDLDKCRRAVNDGIKMFIADAPENGWRWMNRIMQVTFATVETTGTVDSGNATTLVDATLATTYTTNDQIKNYYVYDKTQEIYAKITGYTAATGTITVSAWLDYDDNTSSLTPTASDSFSITNLQTVNGEKTRYPLSQDFMGDFSGKITYAADSNRGHIINWCHPNLVRTKWESVVSDSHPTHAAVRPWRNRRWELIVDPSPTSGDTVEFPYRVGFDKLQIEAGIATAADSTSITIGGLANFYPDDYFNNWVGHIMAGTGRSSYATITDYTGSTGKFTVADWLKSTGAAGGIDPVANSSAYFEPNSNKHPAGMQFDEVVVSACLAKAETLFEGLQLDYSPMEKYLQKDLPAAYRVDARSAPKRLGKMLSGSRRINVF
;
A
#
# COMPACT_ATOMS: atom_id res chain seq x y z
N MET A 1 -11.34 12.66 -27.83
CA MET A 1 -10.59 13.37 -26.79
C MET A 1 -11.04 12.71 -25.50
N ALA A 2 -10.15 12.03 -24.77
CA ALA A 2 -10.50 11.49 -23.47
C ALA A 2 -10.71 12.67 -22.53
N GLU A 3 -11.85 12.72 -21.84
CA GLU A 3 -12.09 13.69 -20.78
C GLU A 3 -11.05 13.47 -19.68
N SER A 4 -10.17 14.44 -19.44
CA SER A 4 -9.16 14.36 -18.36
C SER A 4 -9.76 14.68 -16.98
N THR A 5 -11.02 14.34 -16.76
CA THR A 5 -11.81 14.77 -15.58
C THR A 5 -12.46 13.63 -14.81
N SER A 6 -12.45 12.39 -15.29
CA SER A 6 -12.82 11.25 -14.46
C SER A 6 -11.65 10.89 -13.55
N ASN A 7 -11.91 10.81 -12.25
CA ASN A 7 -11.08 10.09 -11.29
C ASN A 7 -11.97 8.96 -10.76
N TYR A 8 -12.02 7.84 -11.47
CA TYR A 8 -12.79 6.69 -11.00
C TYR A 8 -12.02 5.99 -9.88
N ASP A 9 -12.63 6.00 -8.70
CA ASP A 9 -12.16 5.18 -7.59
C ASP A 9 -12.74 3.75 -7.73
N PHE A 10 -12.27 2.80 -6.91
CA PHE A 10 -12.72 1.40 -7.04
C PHE A 10 -14.23 1.23 -6.90
N TYR A 11 -14.86 2.02 -6.02
CA TYR A 11 -16.30 2.11 -5.87
C TYR A 11 -17.01 2.44 -7.20
N ASP A 12 -16.51 3.43 -7.95
CA ASP A 12 -17.12 3.84 -9.22
C ASP A 12 -17.00 2.76 -10.29
N LEU A 13 -15.85 2.08 -10.34
CA LEU A 13 -15.63 0.95 -11.26
C LEU A 13 -16.60 -0.19 -10.96
N MET A 14 -16.78 -0.52 -9.68
CA MET A 14 -17.72 -1.56 -9.25
C MET A 14 -19.17 -1.18 -9.49
N LEU A 15 -19.55 0.07 -9.23
CA LEU A 15 -20.90 0.57 -9.48
C LEU A 15 -21.26 0.42 -10.96
N ARG A 16 -20.37 0.78 -11.87
CA ARG A 16 -20.60 0.63 -13.32
C ARG A 16 -20.74 -0.82 -13.76
N VAL A 17 -19.94 -1.73 -13.20
CA VAL A 17 -20.07 -3.17 -13.46
C VAL A 17 -21.42 -3.67 -12.92
N ALA A 18 -21.81 -3.24 -11.72
CA ALA A 18 -23.07 -3.64 -11.09
C ALA A 18 -24.29 -3.12 -11.86
N GLU A 19 -24.25 -1.88 -12.35
CA GLU A 19 -25.28 -1.30 -13.22
C GLU A 19 -25.40 -2.08 -14.53
N ALA A 20 -24.28 -2.35 -15.20
CA ALA A 20 -24.27 -3.10 -16.46
C ALA A 20 -24.75 -4.55 -16.28
N ALA A 21 -24.45 -5.18 -15.15
CA ALA A 21 -24.90 -6.53 -14.81
C ALA A 21 -26.34 -6.57 -14.23
N GLY A 22 -26.97 -5.42 -13.95
CA GLY A 22 -28.31 -5.36 -13.37
C GLY A 22 -28.40 -5.78 -11.90
N VAL A 23 -27.28 -5.76 -11.17
CA VAL A 23 -27.18 -6.22 -9.76
C VAL A 23 -26.92 -5.06 -8.78
N ALA A 24 -26.98 -3.81 -9.24
CA ALA A 24 -26.81 -2.64 -8.38
C ALA A 24 -27.88 -2.60 -7.26
N TYR A 25 -27.49 -2.09 -6.09
CA TYR A 25 -28.38 -1.92 -4.95
C TYR A 25 -29.08 -0.55 -5.02
N TYR A 26 -30.39 -0.52 -4.77
CA TYR A 26 -31.23 0.70 -4.88
C TYR A 26 -31.91 1.07 -3.55
N GLY A 27 -31.30 0.70 -2.43
CA GLY A 27 -31.94 0.88 -1.11
C GLY A 27 -32.95 -0.21 -0.81
N ASN A 28 -33.46 -0.22 0.43
CA ASN A 28 -34.45 -1.21 0.87
C ASN A 28 -35.83 -1.01 0.22
N ASP A 29 -36.11 0.19 -0.28
CA ASP A 29 -37.37 0.57 -0.94
C ASP A 29 -37.24 0.69 -2.48
N GLY A 30 -36.06 0.38 -3.03
CA GLY A 30 -35.77 0.51 -4.47
C GLY A 30 -35.80 1.95 -5.00
N SER A 31 -35.87 2.95 -4.13
CA SER A 31 -36.03 4.36 -4.49
C SER A 31 -34.75 5.17 -4.30
N GLU A 32 -33.67 4.53 -3.83
CA GLU A 32 -32.40 5.21 -3.59
C GLU A 32 -31.50 5.22 -4.84
N ARG A 33 -30.40 5.98 -4.74
CA ARG A 33 -29.39 6.04 -5.80
C ARG A 33 -28.74 4.66 -5.92
N ALA A 34 -28.45 4.24 -7.15
CA ALA A 34 -27.66 3.05 -7.41
C ALA A 34 -26.36 3.06 -6.59
N ALA A 35 -26.12 1.96 -5.89
CA ALA A 35 -24.94 1.68 -5.11
C ALA A 35 -24.40 0.29 -5.47
N ILE A 36 -23.17 -0.01 -5.03
CA ILE A 36 -22.60 -1.35 -5.21
C ILE A 36 -23.47 -2.41 -4.53
N PRO A 37 -23.45 -3.67 -5.02
CA PRO A 37 -24.23 -4.74 -4.43
C PRO A 37 -23.86 -4.97 -2.96
N ILE A 38 -24.87 -5.25 -2.15
CA ILE A 38 -24.67 -5.62 -0.73
C ILE A 38 -24.65 -7.14 -0.56
N ASP A 39 -25.30 -7.87 -1.47
CA ASP A 39 -25.25 -9.33 -1.47
C ASP A 39 -23.81 -9.81 -1.71
N ALA A 40 -23.35 -10.71 -0.84
CA ALA A 40 -21.96 -11.17 -0.83
C ALA A 40 -21.54 -11.85 -2.14
N HIS A 41 -22.46 -12.58 -2.79
CA HIS A 41 -22.15 -13.29 -4.03
C HIS A 41 -22.03 -12.31 -5.21
N ASP A 42 -22.97 -11.36 -5.33
CA ASP A 42 -22.93 -10.38 -6.42
C ASP A 42 -21.81 -9.36 -6.24
N LEU A 43 -21.51 -8.97 -4.99
CA LEU A 43 -20.36 -8.13 -4.65
C LEU A 43 -19.05 -8.83 -5.02
N ASP A 44 -18.88 -10.11 -4.68
CA ASP A 44 -17.67 -10.87 -5.01
C ASP A 44 -17.50 -11.02 -6.54
N LYS A 45 -18.59 -11.27 -7.28
CA LYS A 45 -18.55 -11.30 -8.75
C LYS A 45 -18.13 -9.96 -9.36
N CYS A 46 -18.72 -8.85 -8.90
CA CYS A 46 -18.33 -7.51 -9.36
C CYS A 46 -16.86 -7.20 -9.02
N ARG A 47 -16.42 -7.54 -7.81
CA ARG A 47 -15.02 -7.37 -7.37
C ARG A 47 -14.05 -8.17 -8.23
N ARG A 48 -14.39 -9.42 -8.58
CA ARG A 48 -13.57 -10.24 -9.50
C ARG A 48 -13.53 -9.63 -10.90
N ALA A 49 -14.68 -9.21 -11.43
CA ALA A 49 -14.75 -8.56 -12.74
C ALA A 49 -13.85 -7.32 -12.84
N VAL A 50 -13.87 -6.45 -11.83
CA VAL A 50 -13.02 -5.24 -11.82
C VAL A 50 -11.53 -5.61 -11.67
N ASN A 51 -11.18 -6.46 -10.71
CA ASN A 51 -9.79 -6.86 -10.51
C ASN A 51 -9.19 -7.58 -11.72
N ASP A 52 -9.93 -8.48 -12.34
CA ASP A 52 -9.48 -9.21 -13.52
C ASP A 52 -9.51 -8.34 -14.78
N GLY A 53 -10.38 -7.32 -14.83
CA GLY A 53 -10.37 -6.29 -15.86
C GLY A 53 -9.10 -5.45 -15.81
N ILE A 54 -8.71 -4.99 -14.63
CA ILE A 54 -7.45 -4.26 -14.43
C ILE A 54 -6.24 -5.14 -14.77
N LYS A 55 -6.24 -6.41 -14.34
CA LYS A 55 -5.17 -7.36 -14.71
C LYS A 55 -5.09 -7.58 -16.22
N MET A 56 -6.23 -7.69 -16.90
CA MET A 56 -6.27 -7.80 -18.36
C MET A 56 -5.66 -6.57 -19.02
N PHE A 57 -6.05 -5.37 -18.58
CA PHE A 57 -5.46 -4.12 -19.08
C PHE A 57 -3.94 -4.05 -18.87
N ILE A 58 -3.45 -4.48 -17.70
CA ILE A 58 -2.01 -4.51 -17.42
C ILE A 58 -1.30 -5.56 -18.28
N ALA A 59 -1.92 -6.73 -18.48
CA ALA A 59 -1.36 -7.81 -19.29
C ALA A 59 -1.31 -7.47 -20.79
N ASP A 60 -2.29 -6.73 -21.29
CA ASP A 60 -2.37 -6.24 -22.67
C ASP A 60 -1.45 -5.02 -22.90
N ALA A 61 -0.31 -4.98 -22.22
CA ALA A 61 0.69 -3.93 -22.38
C ALA A 61 1.27 -3.91 -23.81
N PRO A 62 1.70 -2.75 -24.31
CA PRO A 62 2.48 -2.70 -25.55
C PRO A 62 3.81 -3.46 -25.39
N GLU A 63 4.49 -3.79 -26.50
CA GLU A 63 5.69 -4.64 -26.53
C GLU A 63 6.80 -4.24 -25.53
N ASN A 64 6.94 -2.95 -25.23
CA ASN A 64 7.94 -2.43 -24.29
C ASN A 64 7.43 -2.32 -22.84
N GLY A 65 6.24 -2.82 -22.54
CA GLY A 65 5.51 -2.58 -21.30
C GLY A 65 4.89 -1.18 -21.21
N TRP A 66 3.97 -1.01 -20.25
CA TRP A 66 3.39 0.30 -19.95
C TRP A 66 4.44 1.23 -19.35
N ARG A 67 4.53 2.47 -19.87
CA ARG A 67 5.53 3.43 -19.35
C ARG A 67 5.12 4.00 -18.01
N TRP A 68 3.83 4.22 -17.77
CA TRP A 68 3.30 4.69 -16.48
C TRP A 68 3.58 3.72 -15.32
N MET A 69 3.85 2.44 -15.61
CA MET A 69 4.27 1.46 -14.59
C MET A 69 5.70 1.69 -14.10
N ASN A 70 6.53 2.46 -14.83
CA ASN A 70 7.88 2.77 -14.40
C ASN A 70 7.84 3.86 -13.33
N ARG A 71 8.18 3.51 -12.10
CA ARG A 71 8.33 4.46 -10.98
C ARG A 71 9.75 4.44 -10.45
N ILE A 72 10.08 5.46 -9.65
CA ILE A 72 11.35 5.52 -8.93
C ILE A 72 11.08 5.07 -7.50
N MET A 73 11.76 4.01 -7.08
CA MET A 73 11.81 3.59 -5.68
C MET A 73 12.83 4.46 -4.96
N GLN A 74 12.51 4.89 -3.74
CA GLN A 74 13.46 5.57 -2.85
C GLN A 74 13.58 4.77 -1.57
N VAL A 75 14.82 4.42 -1.18
CA VAL A 75 15.10 3.75 0.09
C VAL A 75 16.15 4.56 0.84
N THR A 76 15.85 4.94 2.08
CA THR A 76 16.80 5.64 2.95
C THR A 76 17.43 4.64 3.91
N PHE A 77 18.74 4.67 4.01
CA PHE A 77 19.47 3.76 4.88
C PHE A 77 19.37 4.14 6.36
N ALA A 78 19.29 3.12 7.21
CA ALA A 78 19.38 3.27 8.65
C ALA A 78 20.83 3.61 9.04
N THR A 79 20.98 4.42 10.09
CA THR A 79 22.27 4.85 10.64
C THR A 79 22.56 4.25 12.02
N VAL A 80 21.52 3.75 12.67
CA VAL A 80 21.59 3.23 14.03
C VAL A 80 21.16 1.77 13.99
N GLU A 81 21.98 0.91 14.58
CA GLU A 81 21.61 -0.44 15.00
C GLU A 81 22.14 -0.62 16.41
N THR A 82 21.25 -0.77 17.38
CA THR A 82 21.60 -1.11 18.77
C THR A 82 21.00 -2.46 19.09
N THR A 83 21.85 -3.42 19.44
CA THR A 83 21.41 -4.75 19.84
C THR A 83 21.52 -4.92 21.34
N GLY A 84 20.64 -5.72 21.94
CA GLY A 84 20.69 -6.04 23.36
C GLY A 84 19.91 -7.30 23.69
N THR A 85 19.75 -7.53 24.99
CA THR A 85 18.97 -8.63 25.54
C THR A 85 17.89 -8.06 26.44
N VAL A 86 16.66 -8.54 26.30
CA VAL A 86 15.52 -8.07 27.08
C VAL A 86 15.65 -8.53 28.54
N ASP A 87 15.55 -7.60 29.49
CA ASP A 87 15.46 -7.92 30.92
C ASP A 87 14.03 -8.32 31.30
N SER A 88 13.03 -7.64 30.74
CA SER A 88 11.60 -7.95 30.89
C SER A 88 10.75 -7.24 29.83
N GLY A 89 9.51 -7.69 29.61
CA GLY A 89 8.59 -7.08 28.66
C GLY A 89 7.13 -7.44 28.89
N ASN A 90 6.24 -6.76 28.18
CA ASN A 90 4.80 -7.03 28.13
C ASN A 90 4.19 -6.52 26.81
N ALA A 91 2.85 -6.49 26.70
CA ALA A 91 2.12 -6.07 25.51
C ALA A 91 2.42 -4.65 25.01
N THR A 92 3.01 -3.79 25.84
CA THR A 92 3.28 -2.38 25.52
C THR A 92 4.69 -1.92 25.88
N THR A 93 5.52 -2.78 26.47
CA THR A 93 6.86 -2.39 26.90
C THR A 93 7.92 -3.46 26.67
N LEU A 94 9.14 -3.00 26.44
CA LEU A 94 10.39 -3.78 26.50
C LEU A 94 11.35 -3.05 27.42
N VAL A 95 12.01 -3.76 28.33
CA VAL A 95 12.96 -3.19 29.29
C VAL A 95 14.31 -3.84 29.09
N ASP A 96 15.34 -3.00 28.95
CA ASP A 96 16.74 -3.37 29.05
C ASP A 96 17.47 -2.25 29.80
N ALA A 97 17.87 -2.51 31.04
CA ALA A 97 18.52 -1.52 31.89
C ALA A 97 19.87 -1.05 31.32
N THR A 98 20.52 -1.84 30.47
CA THR A 98 21.80 -1.47 29.84
C THR A 98 21.62 -0.40 28.78
N LEU A 99 20.43 -0.27 28.17
CA LEU A 99 20.12 0.80 27.22
C LEU A 99 20.28 2.19 27.82
N ALA A 100 20.07 2.34 29.14
CA ALA A 100 20.23 3.61 29.86
C ALA A 100 21.63 4.21 29.73
N THR A 101 22.64 3.37 29.47
CA THR A 101 24.03 3.81 29.24
C THR A 101 24.27 4.31 27.82
N THR A 102 23.47 3.84 26.86
CA THR A 102 23.56 4.21 25.43
C THR A 102 22.67 5.41 25.11
N TYR A 103 21.45 5.42 25.67
CA TYR A 103 20.45 6.46 25.49
C TYR A 103 20.17 7.11 26.85
N THR A 104 20.75 8.27 27.08
CA THR A 104 20.81 8.90 28.41
C THR A 104 19.68 9.90 28.66
N THR A 105 18.86 10.18 27.64
CA THR A 105 17.77 11.14 27.73
C THR A 105 16.43 10.49 27.41
N ASN A 106 15.38 10.91 28.10
CA ASN A 106 14.03 10.42 27.83
C ASN A 106 13.63 10.76 26.39
N ASP A 107 12.90 9.84 25.75
CA ASP A 107 12.42 9.94 24.37
C ASP A 107 13.51 10.12 23.28
N GLN A 108 14.79 9.88 23.59
CA GLN A 108 15.88 9.99 22.61
C GLN A 108 15.69 9.10 21.38
N ILE A 109 15.09 7.92 21.57
CA ILE A 109 14.79 6.93 20.53
C ILE A 109 13.30 6.90 20.16
N LYS A 110 12.56 7.96 20.48
CA LYS A 110 11.16 8.08 20.05
C LYS A 110 11.09 8.07 18.52
N ASN A 111 10.11 7.36 17.98
CA ASN A 111 9.92 7.08 16.55
C ASN A 111 10.92 6.09 15.92
N TYR A 112 11.85 5.52 16.69
CA TYR A 112 12.67 4.41 16.21
C TYR A 112 11.82 3.13 16.18
N TYR A 113 12.38 2.06 15.64
CA TYR A 113 11.76 0.74 15.58
C TYR A 113 12.55 -0.20 16.48
N VAL A 114 11.84 -1.00 17.28
CA VAL A 114 12.40 -2.08 18.08
C VAL A 114 11.91 -3.42 17.55
N TYR A 115 12.82 -4.38 17.44
CA TYR A 115 12.58 -5.72 16.93
C TYR A 115 12.99 -6.72 18.00
N ASP A 116 12.08 -7.59 18.40
CA ASP A 116 12.41 -8.80 19.14
C ASP A 116 12.69 -9.90 18.11
N LYS A 117 13.95 -10.32 18.03
CA LYS A 117 14.43 -11.30 17.06
C LYS A 117 14.08 -12.73 17.49
N THR A 118 13.81 -12.96 18.77
CA THR A 118 13.44 -14.29 19.28
C THR A 118 11.96 -14.57 19.02
N GLN A 119 11.09 -13.59 19.30
CA GLN A 119 9.64 -13.72 19.12
C GLN A 119 9.18 -13.40 17.69
N GLU A 120 10.06 -12.89 16.83
CA GLU A 120 9.74 -12.40 15.48
C GLU A 120 8.66 -11.30 15.44
N ILE A 121 8.71 -10.39 16.42
CA ILE A 121 7.82 -9.23 16.51
C ILE A 121 8.59 -7.92 16.44
N TYR A 122 7.91 -6.84 16.09
CA TYR A 122 8.49 -5.51 16.06
C TYR A 122 7.45 -4.43 16.41
N ALA A 123 7.92 -3.24 16.75
CA ALA A 123 7.03 -2.11 17.01
C ALA A 123 7.74 -0.78 16.81
N LYS A 124 6.94 0.27 16.55
CA LYS A 124 7.42 1.65 16.56
C LYS A 124 7.40 2.19 17.99
N ILE A 125 8.51 2.76 18.42
CA ILE A 125 8.70 3.30 19.76
C ILE A 125 7.91 4.60 19.93
N THR A 126 6.96 4.61 20.86
CA THR A 126 6.13 5.78 21.20
C THR A 126 6.74 6.60 22.34
N GLY A 127 7.56 5.98 23.18
CA GLY A 127 8.30 6.66 24.25
C GLY A 127 9.48 5.84 24.79
N TYR A 128 10.40 6.52 25.48
CA TYR A 128 11.56 5.90 26.11
C TYR A 128 11.90 6.54 27.46
N THR A 129 12.06 5.72 28.50
CA THR A 129 12.49 6.16 29.84
C THR A 129 13.95 5.80 30.07
N ALA A 130 14.83 6.79 30.04
CA ALA A 130 16.28 6.59 30.16
C ALA A 130 16.69 6.01 31.52
N ALA A 131 16.01 6.39 32.61
CA ALA A 131 16.38 5.94 33.95
C ALA A 131 16.29 4.42 34.15
N THR A 132 15.41 3.75 33.41
CA THR A 132 15.15 2.30 33.53
C THR A 132 15.45 1.54 32.24
N GLY A 133 15.76 2.24 31.15
CA GLY A 133 15.89 1.62 29.83
C GLY A 133 14.57 1.05 29.29
N THR A 134 13.43 1.62 29.69
CA THR A 134 12.11 1.15 29.28
C THR A 134 11.69 1.78 27.96
N ILE A 135 11.43 0.93 26.97
CA ILE A 135 10.81 1.26 25.69
C ILE A 135 9.30 1.06 25.82
N THR A 136 8.53 2.03 25.34
CA THR A 136 7.07 1.98 25.27
C THR A 136 6.62 1.94 23.81
N VAL A 137 5.64 1.08 23.53
CA VAL A 137 5.04 0.89 22.20
C VAL A 137 3.51 0.87 22.32
N SER A 138 2.79 1.13 21.22
CA SER A 138 1.32 1.05 21.20
C SER A 138 0.81 -0.40 21.13
N ALA A 139 1.46 -1.22 20.31
CA ALA A 139 1.19 -2.64 20.14
C ALA A 139 2.43 -3.30 19.48
N TRP A 140 2.56 -4.61 19.66
CA TRP A 140 3.54 -5.41 18.93
C TRP A 140 2.92 -5.92 17.64
N LEU A 141 3.70 -5.86 16.56
CA LEU A 141 3.34 -6.35 15.25
C LEU A 141 4.18 -7.58 14.90
N ASP A 142 3.61 -8.53 14.17
CA ASP A 142 4.41 -9.53 13.47
C ASP A 142 5.14 -8.89 12.27
N TYR A 143 6.05 -9.61 11.62
CA TYR A 143 6.77 -9.10 10.44
C TYR A 143 5.91 -8.91 9.18
N ASP A 144 4.63 -9.28 9.23
CA ASP A 144 3.63 -9.03 8.18
C ASP A 144 2.75 -7.80 8.49
N ASP A 145 3.10 -7.03 9.53
CA ASP A 145 2.42 -5.82 10.01
C ASP A 145 1.04 -6.07 10.68
N ASN A 146 0.76 -7.30 11.09
CA ASN A 146 -0.46 -7.61 11.85
C ASN A 146 -0.21 -7.48 13.35
N THR A 147 -1.23 -7.08 14.10
CA THR A 147 -1.17 -7.10 15.56
C THR A 147 -0.85 -8.51 16.06
N SER A 148 0.17 -8.61 16.91
CA SER A 148 0.60 -9.87 17.52
C SER A 148 0.15 -9.94 18.98
N SER A 149 -0.25 -11.14 19.42
CA SER A 149 -0.46 -11.44 20.84
C SER A 149 0.83 -11.83 21.56
N LEU A 150 1.93 -12.00 20.83
CA LEU A 150 3.25 -12.27 21.40
C LEU A 150 3.83 -10.99 22.00
N THR A 151 4.64 -11.16 23.04
CA THR A 151 5.25 -10.04 23.77
C THR A 151 6.70 -10.38 24.10
N PRO A 152 7.59 -9.37 24.20
CA PRO A 152 8.98 -9.62 24.59
C PRO A 152 9.07 -10.28 25.96
N THR A 153 9.97 -11.24 26.08
CA THR A 153 10.24 -11.98 27.31
C THR A 153 11.68 -11.84 27.74
N ALA A 154 11.96 -12.09 29.02
CA ALA A 154 13.31 -11.99 29.54
C ALA A 154 14.26 -12.95 28.80
N SER A 155 15.47 -12.49 28.47
CA SER A 155 16.47 -13.18 27.64
C SER A 155 16.22 -13.17 26.13
N ASP A 156 15.14 -12.55 25.65
CA ASP A 156 14.95 -12.37 24.21
C ASP A 156 16.01 -11.43 23.64
N SER A 157 16.43 -11.70 22.40
CA SER A 157 17.40 -10.85 21.70
C SER A 157 16.66 -9.77 20.94
N PHE A 158 17.11 -8.53 21.02
CA PHE A 158 16.45 -7.43 20.32
C PHE A 158 17.43 -6.56 19.53
N SER A 159 16.88 -5.78 18.61
CA SER A 159 17.59 -4.70 17.93
C SER A 159 16.72 -3.46 17.77
N ILE A 160 17.34 -2.30 17.82
CA ILE A 160 16.71 -1.00 17.61
C ILE A 160 17.33 -0.35 16.37
N THR A 161 16.48 0.11 15.45
CA THR A 161 16.89 0.87 14.26
C THR A 161 16.13 2.18 14.15
N ASN A 162 16.77 3.22 13.60
CA ASN A 162 16.14 4.53 13.43
C ASN A 162 15.12 4.58 12.27
N LEU A 163 15.12 3.58 11.40
CA LEU A 163 14.16 3.39 10.31
C LEU A 163 13.65 1.96 10.32
N GLN A 164 12.52 1.71 9.67
CA GLN A 164 11.99 0.36 9.50
C GLN A 164 12.93 -0.46 8.61
N THR A 165 13.42 -1.57 9.14
CA THR A 165 14.27 -2.55 8.46
C THR A 165 13.63 -3.93 8.53
N VAL A 166 14.19 -4.88 7.81
CA VAL A 166 13.78 -6.28 7.91
C VAL A 166 14.54 -6.95 9.06
N ASN A 167 13.81 -7.56 9.99
CA ASN A 167 14.34 -8.25 11.16
C ASN A 167 15.28 -7.39 12.04
N GLY A 168 15.15 -6.06 11.95
CA GLY A 168 16.00 -5.12 12.69
C GLY A 168 17.45 -5.06 12.21
N GLU A 169 17.75 -5.55 11.00
CA GLU A 169 19.08 -5.51 10.40
C GLU A 169 19.25 -4.25 9.54
N LYS A 170 20.25 -3.40 9.82
CA LYS A 170 20.48 -2.16 9.05
C LYS A 170 20.92 -2.38 7.59
N THR A 171 21.11 -3.63 7.18
CA THR A 171 21.48 -4.01 5.80
C THR A 171 20.28 -4.46 4.95
N ARG A 172 19.08 -4.53 5.54
CA ARG A 172 17.89 -5.10 4.89
C ARG A 172 16.69 -4.18 5.02
N TYR A 173 16.07 -3.88 3.89
CA TYR A 173 14.99 -2.90 3.83
C TYR A 173 13.76 -3.50 3.15
N PRO A 174 12.57 -3.39 3.76
CA PRO A 174 11.35 -3.80 3.08
C PRO A 174 11.11 -2.88 1.88
N LEU A 175 10.79 -3.46 0.74
CA LEU A 175 10.32 -2.70 -0.42
C LEU A 175 8.80 -2.54 -0.36
N SER A 176 8.31 -1.51 -1.03
CA SER A 176 6.87 -1.27 -1.14
C SER A 176 6.15 -2.50 -1.69
N GLN A 177 4.91 -2.72 -1.24
CA GLN A 177 4.08 -3.86 -1.65
C GLN A 177 3.76 -3.87 -3.15
N ASP A 178 3.86 -2.71 -3.80
CA ASP A 178 3.69 -2.58 -5.25
C ASP A 178 4.94 -3.00 -6.06
N PHE A 179 6.06 -3.30 -5.40
CA PHE A 179 7.25 -3.80 -6.04
C PHE A 179 7.16 -5.32 -6.28
N MET A 180 7.21 -5.75 -7.54
CA MET A 180 7.05 -7.16 -7.93
C MET A 180 8.35 -7.83 -8.40
N GLY A 181 9.52 -7.35 -7.96
CA GLY A 181 10.81 -7.98 -8.26
C GLY A 181 11.53 -7.44 -9.49
N ASP A 182 10.89 -6.58 -10.29
CA ASP A 182 11.44 -6.08 -11.54
C ASP A 182 11.97 -4.63 -11.39
N PHE A 183 13.30 -4.50 -11.39
CA PHE A 183 13.99 -3.22 -11.45
C PHE A 183 14.52 -2.99 -12.88
N SER A 184 14.16 -1.86 -13.48
CA SER A 184 14.37 -1.58 -14.91
C SER A 184 15.63 -0.76 -15.20
N GLY A 185 16.51 -0.53 -14.22
CA GLY A 185 17.65 0.36 -14.41
C GLY A 185 18.65 0.35 -13.25
N LYS A 186 19.62 1.27 -13.33
CA LYS A 186 20.69 1.39 -12.33
C LYS A 186 20.13 1.93 -11.02
N ILE A 187 20.72 1.47 -9.92
CA ILE A 187 20.57 2.08 -8.60
C ILE A 187 21.59 3.20 -8.45
N THR A 188 21.16 4.34 -7.93
CA THR A 188 21.99 5.52 -7.74
C THR A 188 21.70 6.15 -6.40
N TYR A 189 22.68 6.79 -5.78
CA TYR A 189 22.39 7.68 -4.66
C TYR A 189 21.58 8.90 -5.14
N ALA A 190 20.68 9.39 -4.30
CA ALA A 190 19.91 10.60 -4.57
C ALA A 190 20.85 11.79 -4.86
N ALA A 191 20.34 12.77 -5.60
CA ALA A 191 21.06 14.01 -5.90
C ALA A 191 21.53 14.71 -4.61
N ASP A 192 22.67 15.42 -4.68
CA ASP A 192 23.29 16.14 -3.56
C ASP A 192 23.82 15.27 -2.39
N SER A 193 23.81 13.94 -2.53
CA SER A 193 24.46 13.03 -1.57
C SER A 193 25.99 13.14 -1.54
N ASN A 194 26.61 13.88 -2.47
CA ASN A 194 28.07 14.07 -2.60
C ASN A 194 28.88 12.76 -2.55
N ARG A 195 28.31 11.67 -3.07
CA ARG A 195 28.99 10.35 -3.10
C ARG A 195 29.66 10.12 -4.44
N GLY A 196 30.99 9.91 -4.41
CA GLY A 196 31.78 9.50 -5.58
C GLY A 196 31.74 7.99 -5.88
N HIS A 197 31.01 7.21 -5.08
CA HIS A 197 30.93 5.75 -5.19
C HIS A 197 29.66 5.32 -5.92
N ILE A 198 29.79 4.29 -6.75
CA ILE A 198 28.69 3.69 -7.51
C ILE A 198 28.18 2.47 -6.73
N ILE A 199 26.87 2.37 -6.57
CA ILE A 199 26.20 1.17 -6.09
C ILE A 199 25.77 0.33 -7.29
N ASN A 200 26.09 -0.97 -7.27
CA ASN A 200 25.82 -1.88 -8.37
C ASN A 200 24.83 -2.97 -7.96
N TRP A 201 23.92 -3.27 -8.88
CA TRP A 201 23.10 -4.48 -8.77
C TRP A 201 23.98 -5.72 -8.89
N CYS A 202 23.79 -6.65 -7.96
CA CYS A 202 24.49 -7.93 -7.95
C CYS A 202 23.53 -9.06 -7.58
N HIS A 203 24.01 -10.31 -7.75
CA HIS A 203 23.21 -11.47 -7.36
C HIS A 203 23.12 -11.56 -5.83
N PRO A 204 21.95 -11.91 -5.24
CA PRO A 204 21.78 -11.99 -3.78
C PRO A 204 22.82 -12.86 -3.07
N ASN A 205 23.26 -13.95 -3.71
CA ASN A 205 24.31 -14.82 -3.16
C ASN A 205 25.64 -14.09 -2.92
N LEU A 206 26.02 -13.13 -3.76
CA LEU A 206 27.26 -12.39 -3.59
C LEU A 206 27.22 -11.52 -2.32
N VAL A 207 26.10 -10.86 -2.07
CA VAL A 207 25.87 -10.08 -0.85
C VAL A 207 25.96 -10.98 0.38
N ARG A 208 25.30 -12.15 0.34
CA ARG A 208 25.30 -13.11 1.45
C ARG A 208 26.69 -13.68 1.75
N THR A 209 27.44 -14.10 0.73
CA THR A 209 28.80 -14.63 0.93
C THR A 209 29.72 -13.59 1.56
N LYS A 210 29.53 -12.30 1.23
CA LYS A 210 30.31 -11.22 1.85
C LYS A 210 29.95 -11.02 3.32
N TRP A 211 28.66 -11.05 3.67
CA TRP A 211 28.21 -10.98 5.07
C TRP A 211 28.72 -12.15 5.91
N GLU A 212 28.82 -13.36 5.34
CA GLU A 212 29.38 -14.52 6.04
C GLU A 212 30.89 -14.39 6.32
N SER A 213 31.62 -13.65 5.49
CA SER A 213 33.07 -13.54 5.59
C SER A 213 33.53 -12.37 6.46
N VAL A 214 33.01 -11.16 6.24
CA VAL A 214 33.39 -9.94 6.98
C VAL A 214 32.21 -8.98 6.94
N VAL A 215 31.69 -8.61 8.11
CA VAL A 215 30.78 -7.47 8.22
C VAL A 215 31.65 -6.21 8.19
N SER A 216 31.61 -5.49 7.09
CA SER A 216 32.25 -4.18 6.98
C SER A 216 31.19 -3.08 7.03
N ASP A 217 31.49 -2.01 7.75
CA ASP A 217 30.68 -0.80 7.81
C ASP A 217 31.24 0.22 6.81
N SER A 218 30.44 0.60 5.82
CA SER A 218 30.83 1.60 4.82
C SER A 218 29.62 2.09 4.02
N HIS A 219 29.87 2.93 3.01
CA HIS A 219 28.85 3.21 2.00
C HIS A 219 28.59 1.96 1.15
N PRO A 220 27.33 1.53 1.01
CA PRO A 220 27.02 0.38 0.19
C PRO A 220 27.52 0.48 -1.26
N THR A 221 28.18 -0.56 -1.74
CA THR A 221 28.66 -0.63 -3.14
C THR A 221 27.93 -1.70 -3.94
N HIS A 222 27.24 -2.60 -3.25
CA HIS A 222 26.50 -3.72 -3.79
C HIS A 222 25.07 -3.68 -3.24
N ALA A 223 24.11 -3.85 -4.13
CA ALA A 223 22.72 -4.03 -3.78
C ALA A 223 22.17 -5.27 -4.49
N ALA A 224 21.24 -5.95 -3.84
CA ALA A 224 20.46 -7.00 -4.46
C ALA A 224 19.03 -6.95 -3.95
N VAL A 225 18.12 -7.50 -4.75
CA VAL A 225 16.70 -7.61 -4.42
C VAL A 225 16.35 -9.08 -4.33
N ARG A 226 15.53 -9.46 -3.35
CA ARG A 226 15.02 -10.84 -3.25
C ARG A 226 13.61 -10.88 -2.68
N PRO A 227 12.85 -11.97 -2.94
CA PRO A 227 11.58 -12.19 -2.28
C PRO A 227 11.79 -12.31 -0.76
N TRP A 228 10.91 -11.69 0.01
CA TRP A 228 10.88 -11.75 1.46
C TRP A 228 9.44 -11.97 1.86
N ARG A 229 9.13 -13.09 2.55
CA ARG A 229 7.82 -13.56 3.04
C ARG A 229 6.56 -13.04 2.28
N ASN A 230 5.70 -13.96 1.85
CA ASN A 230 4.52 -13.60 1.01
C ASN A 230 4.95 -12.94 -0.33
N ARG A 231 4.16 -12.00 -0.84
CA ARG A 231 4.42 -11.24 -2.09
C ARG A 231 5.32 -10.03 -1.89
N ARG A 232 6.00 -9.91 -0.74
CA ARG A 232 6.90 -8.78 -0.45
C ARG A 232 8.31 -9.07 -0.94
N TRP A 233 9.06 -7.98 -1.08
CA TRP A 233 10.45 -8.02 -1.52
C TRP A 233 11.28 -7.18 -0.56
N GLU A 234 12.56 -7.52 -0.45
CA GLU A 234 13.50 -6.73 0.32
C GLU A 234 14.70 -6.33 -0.54
N LEU A 235 15.24 -5.15 -0.21
CA LEU A 235 16.53 -4.68 -0.68
C LEU A 235 17.59 -5.08 0.35
N ILE A 236 18.61 -5.79 -0.10
CA ILE A 236 19.79 -6.11 0.70
C ILE A 236 21.00 -5.34 0.18
N VAL A 237 21.82 -4.81 1.08
CA VAL A 237 22.97 -3.97 0.73
C VAL A 237 24.26 -4.40 1.43
N ASP A 238 25.38 -4.18 0.75
CA ASP A 238 26.73 -4.44 1.27
C ASP A 238 27.72 -3.39 0.74
N PRO A 239 28.66 -2.88 1.56
CA PRO A 239 28.80 -3.01 3.02
C PRO A 239 27.59 -2.49 3.83
N SER A 240 27.63 -2.67 5.15
CA SER A 240 26.58 -2.19 6.05
C SER A 240 26.61 -0.66 6.16
N PRO A 241 25.46 0.03 6.00
CA PRO A 241 25.44 1.48 5.90
C PRO A 241 25.85 2.16 7.20
N THR A 242 26.63 3.23 7.07
CA THR A 242 27.10 4.10 8.16
C THR A 242 26.43 5.48 8.16
N SER A 243 25.67 5.80 7.12
CA SER A 243 25.06 7.11 6.89
C SER A 243 23.66 6.96 6.31
N GLY A 244 22.80 7.94 6.61
CA GLY A 244 21.39 7.95 6.20
C GLY A 244 21.21 8.39 4.76
N ASP A 245 22.02 7.82 3.86
CA ASP A 245 21.95 8.14 2.44
C ASP A 245 20.69 7.51 1.83
N THR A 246 20.06 8.22 0.90
CA THR A 246 18.93 7.71 0.12
C THR A 246 19.44 7.19 -1.22
N VAL A 247 18.99 5.99 -1.59
CA VAL A 247 19.20 5.40 -2.91
C VAL A 247 17.89 5.39 -3.70
N GLU A 248 18.03 5.57 -5.00
CA GLU A 248 16.95 5.63 -5.96
C GLU A 248 17.17 4.61 -7.07
N PHE A 249 16.12 3.92 -7.49
CA PHE A 249 16.18 3.06 -8.67
C PHE A 249 14.82 2.94 -9.36
N PRO A 250 14.81 2.83 -10.70
CA PRO A 250 13.56 2.63 -11.42
C PRO A 250 13.07 1.18 -11.28
N TYR A 251 11.78 1.01 -11.01
CA TYR A 251 11.11 -0.29 -10.92
C TYR A 251 9.79 -0.28 -11.68
N ARG A 252 9.29 -1.48 -11.98
CA ARG A 252 7.94 -1.67 -12.51
C ARG A 252 6.96 -1.94 -11.38
N VAL A 253 5.97 -1.06 -11.26
CA VAL A 253 4.85 -1.19 -10.33
C VAL A 253 4.00 -2.38 -10.73
N GLY A 254 3.74 -3.28 -9.79
CA GLY A 254 2.76 -4.34 -9.94
C GLY A 254 1.36 -3.93 -9.52
N PHE A 255 0.41 -4.81 -9.78
CA PHE A 255 -0.96 -4.72 -9.28
C PHE A 255 -1.29 -5.99 -8.52
N ASP A 256 -1.62 -5.86 -7.23
CA ASP A 256 -2.02 -7.00 -6.41
C ASP A 256 -3.54 -7.24 -6.54
N LYS A 257 -4.32 -6.37 -5.89
CA LYS A 257 -5.78 -6.33 -5.93
C LYS A 257 -6.29 -5.02 -5.36
N LEU A 258 -7.50 -4.64 -5.75
CA LEU A 258 -8.33 -3.67 -5.05
C LEU A 258 -9.36 -4.42 -4.20
N GLN A 259 -9.66 -3.88 -3.04
CA GLN A 259 -10.53 -4.53 -2.05
C GLN A 259 -11.64 -3.59 -1.61
N ILE A 260 -12.83 -4.15 -1.45
CA ILE A 260 -13.97 -3.50 -0.82
C ILE A 260 -14.76 -4.59 -0.12
N GLU A 261 -15.38 -4.24 0.99
CA GLU A 261 -16.40 -5.06 1.65
C GLU A 261 -17.63 -4.19 1.87
N ALA A 262 -18.82 -4.77 1.79
CA ALA A 262 -20.07 -4.04 1.99
C ALA A 262 -21.08 -4.89 2.77
N GLY A 263 -22.03 -4.23 3.41
CA GLY A 263 -23.06 -4.93 4.17
C GLY A 263 -24.09 -4.01 4.80
N ILE A 264 -25.07 -4.61 5.48
CA ILE A 264 -26.11 -3.91 6.22
C ILE A 264 -25.79 -3.97 7.71
N ALA A 265 -25.93 -2.83 8.39
CA ALA A 265 -25.75 -2.69 9.81
C ALA A 265 -26.82 -3.45 10.59
N THR A 266 -26.42 -4.35 11.48
CA THR A 266 -27.33 -4.96 12.49
C THR A 266 -27.43 -4.11 13.75
N ALA A 267 -26.39 -3.33 14.04
CA ALA A 267 -26.35 -2.33 15.11
C ALA A 267 -25.37 -1.21 14.72
N ALA A 268 -25.59 0.00 15.21
CA ALA A 268 -24.66 1.12 15.03
C ALA A 268 -24.88 2.19 16.11
N ASP A 269 -23.83 2.94 16.39
CA ASP A 269 -23.81 4.12 17.27
C ASP A 269 -22.78 5.16 16.76
N SER A 270 -22.57 6.21 17.55
CA SER A 270 -21.65 7.31 17.20
C SER A 270 -20.18 6.91 17.06
N THR A 271 -19.80 5.73 17.54
CA THR A 271 -18.41 5.24 17.57
C THR A 271 -18.26 3.85 16.97
N SER A 272 -19.34 3.26 16.45
CA SER A 272 -19.28 1.92 15.90
C SER A 272 -20.40 1.57 14.94
N ILE A 273 -20.14 0.58 14.10
CA ILE A 273 -21.11 -0.06 13.22
C ILE A 273 -20.82 -1.56 13.20
N THR A 274 -21.86 -2.37 13.38
CA THR A 274 -21.77 -3.83 13.31
C THR A 274 -22.46 -4.30 12.05
N ILE A 275 -21.74 -5.01 11.19
CA ILE A 275 -22.26 -5.47 9.90
C ILE A 275 -22.69 -6.93 9.99
N GLY A 276 -23.93 -7.20 9.59
CA GLY A 276 -24.47 -8.55 9.56
C GLY A 276 -23.68 -9.43 8.58
N GLY A 277 -23.34 -10.65 9.01
CA GLY A 277 -22.69 -11.63 8.14
C GLY A 277 -21.17 -11.52 8.03
N LEU A 278 -20.51 -10.58 8.73
CA LEU A 278 -19.04 -10.50 8.77
C LEU A 278 -18.40 -11.17 10.00
N ALA A 279 -19.21 -11.55 11.00
CA ALA A 279 -18.75 -12.24 12.19
C ALA A 279 -18.01 -13.55 11.83
N ASN A 280 -16.79 -13.70 12.34
CA ASN A 280 -15.87 -14.83 12.15
C ASN A 280 -15.39 -15.06 10.70
N PHE A 281 -15.61 -14.11 9.79
CA PHE A 281 -15.07 -14.20 8.42
C PHE A 281 -13.65 -13.65 8.29
N TYR A 282 -13.37 -12.56 9.01
CA TYR A 282 -12.08 -11.89 9.00
C TYR A 282 -11.47 -11.91 10.42
N PRO A 283 -10.13 -12.01 10.54
CA PRO A 283 -9.48 -11.92 11.83
C PRO A 283 -9.68 -10.54 12.45
N ASP A 284 -9.44 -10.43 13.76
CA ASP A 284 -9.41 -9.15 14.47
C ASP A 284 -8.38 -8.22 13.80
N ASP A 285 -8.62 -6.90 13.87
CA ASP A 285 -7.78 -5.84 13.30
C ASP A 285 -7.62 -5.82 11.77
N TYR A 286 -8.20 -6.76 11.02
CA TYR A 286 -8.02 -6.88 9.57
C TYR A 286 -8.36 -5.59 8.79
N PHE A 287 -9.36 -4.84 9.25
CA PHE A 287 -9.82 -3.60 8.60
C PHE A 287 -9.25 -2.32 9.22
N ASN A 288 -8.24 -2.41 10.08
CA ASN A 288 -7.68 -1.22 10.71
C ASN A 288 -7.07 -0.28 9.65
N ASN A 289 -7.35 1.02 9.79
CA ASN A 289 -7.01 2.08 8.83
C ASN A 289 -7.77 2.03 7.49
N TRP A 290 -8.75 1.14 7.33
CA TRP A 290 -9.71 1.24 6.24
C TRP A 290 -10.69 2.39 6.50
N VAL A 291 -11.33 2.86 5.45
CA VAL A 291 -12.35 3.92 5.50
C VAL A 291 -13.72 3.27 5.28
N GLY A 292 -14.63 3.49 6.21
CA GLY A 292 -16.03 3.08 6.12
C GLY A 292 -16.90 4.24 5.64
N HIS A 293 -17.77 3.98 4.67
CA HIS A 293 -18.69 4.96 4.08
C HIS A 293 -20.13 4.46 4.17
N ILE A 294 -21.05 5.34 4.60
CA ILE A 294 -22.48 5.02 4.66
C ILE A 294 -23.16 5.36 3.33
N MET A 295 -23.65 4.33 2.63
CA MET A 295 -24.28 4.45 1.31
C MET A 295 -25.77 4.78 1.38
N ALA A 296 -26.46 4.18 2.35
CA ALA A 296 -27.91 4.17 2.47
C ALA A 296 -28.36 4.17 3.93
N GLY A 297 -29.57 4.68 4.19
CA GLY A 297 -30.14 4.82 5.53
C GLY A 297 -29.69 6.08 6.29
N THR A 298 -29.80 6.05 7.61
CA THR A 298 -29.37 7.16 8.47
C THR A 298 -27.85 7.29 8.44
N GLY A 299 -27.33 8.51 8.41
CA GLY A 299 -25.89 8.74 8.31
C GLY A 299 -25.36 8.68 6.87
N ARG A 300 -26.22 8.62 5.86
CA ARG A 300 -25.81 8.64 4.45
C ARG A 300 -24.85 9.79 4.13
N SER A 301 -23.79 9.46 3.38
CA SER A 301 -22.67 10.37 3.04
C SER A 301 -21.73 10.71 4.20
N SER A 302 -21.96 10.14 5.39
CA SER A 302 -20.95 10.13 6.44
C SER A 302 -19.88 9.07 6.15
N TYR A 303 -18.65 9.32 6.60
CA TYR A 303 -17.56 8.37 6.51
C TYR A 303 -16.66 8.44 7.74
N ALA A 304 -15.89 7.40 8.00
CA ALA A 304 -14.98 7.36 9.14
C ALA A 304 -13.80 6.42 8.87
N THR A 305 -12.66 6.70 9.50
CA THR A 305 -11.51 5.78 9.51
C THR A 305 -11.68 4.76 10.64
N ILE A 306 -11.55 3.49 10.30
CA ILE A 306 -11.67 2.36 11.23
C ILE A 306 -10.44 2.33 12.12
N THR A 307 -10.67 2.43 13.42
CA THR A 307 -9.60 2.37 14.44
C THR A 307 -9.40 0.96 14.99
N ASP A 308 -10.45 0.14 14.95
CA ASP A 308 -10.45 -1.23 15.45
C ASP A 308 -11.55 -2.05 14.75
N TYR A 309 -11.30 -3.35 14.55
CA TYR A 309 -12.26 -4.31 14.03
C TYR A 309 -12.26 -5.58 14.88
N THR A 310 -13.42 -5.89 15.46
CA THR A 310 -13.65 -7.13 16.22
C THR A 310 -14.24 -8.21 15.31
N GLY A 311 -13.41 -9.14 14.86
CA GLY A 311 -13.75 -10.23 13.95
C GLY A 311 -14.83 -11.17 14.47
N SER A 312 -14.85 -11.46 15.77
CA SER A 312 -15.87 -12.34 16.37
C SER A 312 -17.30 -11.82 16.27
N THR A 313 -17.47 -10.50 16.11
CA THR A 313 -18.79 -9.84 16.03
C THR A 313 -19.05 -9.14 14.71
N GLY A 314 -18.02 -8.88 13.89
CA GLY A 314 -18.13 -8.04 12.70
C GLY A 314 -18.33 -6.56 13.05
N LYS A 315 -17.83 -6.12 14.21
CA LYS A 315 -17.96 -4.75 14.71
C LYS A 315 -16.77 -3.91 14.28
N PHE A 316 -17.05 -2.78 13.64
CA PHE A 316 -16.10 -1.74 13.32
C PHE A 316 -16.20 -0.62 14.36
N THR A 317 -15.07 -0.19 14.90
CA THR A 317 -14.96 0.94 15.81
C THR A 317 -14.31 2.12 15.09
N VAL A 318 -14.85 3.31 15.32
CA VAL A 318 -14.41 4.57 14.73
C VAL A 318 -14.33 5.65 15.79
N ALA A 319 -13.49 6.67 15.57
CA ALA A 319 -13.36 7.80 16.50
C ALA A 319 -14.56 8.77 16.43
N ASP A 320 -15.00 9.10 15.20
CA ASP A 320 -16.16 9.95 14.91
C ASP A 320 -16.61 9.68 13.47
N TRP A 321 -17.91 9.83 13.20
CA TRP A 321 -18.44 9.86 11.84
C TRP A 321 -18.29 11.27 11.27
N LEU A 322 -17.53 11.40 10.19
CA LEU A 322 -17.27 12.66 9.52
C LEU A 322 -18.32 12.94 8.45
N LYS A 323 -18.60 14.23 8.21
CA LYS A 323 -19.38 14.67 7.04
C LYS A 323 -18.60 14.39 5.76
N SER A 324 -19.28 14.38 4.62
CA SER A 324 -18.64 14.27 3.30
C SER A 324 -17.55 15.32 3.00
N THR A 325 -17.53 16.43 3.74
CA THR A 325 -16.49 17.47 3.67
C THR A 325 -15.26 17.20 4.54
N GLY A 326 -15.26 16.12 5.32
CA GLY A 326 -14.24 15.78 6.31
C GLY A 326 -14.33 16.54 7.63
N ALA A 327 -15.37 17.36 7.81
CA ALA A 327 -15.64 18.02 9.08
C ALA A 327 -16.28 17.04 10.08
N ALA A 328 -15.93 17.18 11.36
CA ALA A 328 -16.52 16.44 12.47
C ALA A 328 -18.04 16.63 12.59
N GLY A 329 -18.70 15.69 13.27
CA GLY A 329 -20.14 15.73 13.50
C GLY A 329 -20.96 15.41 12.24
N GLY A 330 -20.57 14.34 11.54
CA GLY A 330 -21.44 13.65 10.59
C GLY A 330 -22.70 13.11 11.28
N ILE A 331 -23.65 12.65 10.49
CA ILE A 331 -24.84 11.99 11.04
C ILE A 331 -24.45 10.54 11.34
N ASP A 332 -24.69 10.10 12.57
CA ASP A 332 -24.39 8.72 13.00
C ASP A 332 -25.27 7.71 12.25
N PRO A 333 -24.71 6.57 11.83
CA PRO A 333 -25.50 5.48 11.28
C PRO A 333 -26.34 4.81 12.36
N VAL A 334 -27.41 4.15 11.93
CA VAL A 334 -28.27 3.31 12.78
C VAL A 334 -28.38 1.90 12.20
N ALA A 335 -29.02 0.98 12.91
CA ALA A 335 -29.36 -0.32 12.36
C ALA A 335 -30.10 -0.20 11.02
N ASN A 336 -29.88 -1.14 10.11
CA ASN A 336 -30.33 -1.15 8.71
C ASN A 336 -29.69 -0.11 7.78
N SER A 337 -28.72 0.70 8.26
CA SER A 337 -27.90 1.52 7.36
C SER A 337 -26.97 0.61 6.56
N SER A 338 -26.75 0.92 5.28
CA SER A 338 -25.83 0.14 4.45
C SER A 338 -24.50 0.86 4.34
N ALA A 339 -23.41 0.12 4.47
CA ALA A 339 -22.06 0.67 4.45
C ALA A 339 -21.14 -0.15 3.55
N TYR A 340 -20.09 0.50 3.04
CA TYR A 340 -18.94 -0.17 2.46
C TYR A 340 -17.64 0.27 3.14
N PHE A 341 -16.62 -0.57 3.04
CA PHE A 341 -15.32 -0.39 3.65
C PHE A 341 -14.25 -0.65 2.62
N GLU A 342 -13.28 0.26 2.51
CA GLU A 342 -12.16 0.13 1.59
C GLU A 342 -10.84 0.60 2.21
N PRO A 343 -9.69 0.09 1.74
CA PRO A 343 -8.39 0.62 2.15
C PRO A 343 -8.27 2.12 1.81
N ASN A 344 -7.53 2.88 2.63
CA ASN A 344 -7.33 4.33 2.43
C ASN A 344 -6.71 4.72 1.06
N SER A 345 -6.14 3.76 0.32
CA SER A 345 -5.62 3.96 -1.03
C SER A 345 -6.11 2.85 -1.96
N ASN A 346 -7.37 2.93 -2.40
CA ASN A 346 -8.02 1.92 -3.24
C ASN A 346 -8.25 2.40 -4.69
N LYS A 347 -7.16 2.84 -5.35
CA LYS A 347 -7.21 3.35 -6.74
C LYS A 347 -6.37 2.50 -7.67
N HIS A 348 -6.78 2.39 -8.94
CA HIS A 348 -5.97 1.70 -9.93
C HIS A 348 -4.67 2.47 -10.24
N PRO A 349 -3.55 1.78 -10.53
CA PRO A 349 -2.23 2.40 -10.56
C PRO A 349 -1.93 3.24 -11.83
N ALA A 350 -2.76 3.09 -12.89
CA ALA A 350 -2.53 3.70 -14.20
C ALA A 350 -2.80 5.23 -14.25
N GLY A 351 -3.60 5.75 -13.31
CA GLY A 351 -3.98 7.17 -13.26
C GLY A 351 -5.09 7.56 -14.24
N MET A 352 -5.61 8.79 -14.06
CA MET A 352 -6.87 9.29 -14.65
C MET A 352 -6.96 9.21 -16.17
N GLN A 353 -5.83 9.23 -16.88
CA GLN A 353 -5.82 9.19 -18.35
C GLN A 353 -6.18 7.81 -18.93
N PHE A 354 -6.19 6.77 -18.08
CA PHE A 354 -6.49 5.39 -18.45
C PHE A 354 -7.85 4.92 -17.90
N ASP A 355 -8.61 5.80 -17.27
CA ASP A 355 -9.90 5.51 -16.66
C ASP A 355 -10.90 4.87 -17.63
N GLU A 356 -11.04 5.44 -18.83
CA GLU A 356 -11.97 4.92 -19.85
C GLU A 356 -11.59 3.50 -20.30
N VAL A 357 -10.29 3.24 -20.53
CA VAL A 357 -9.83 1.91 -20.94
C VAL A 357 -9.96 0.91 -19.80
N VAL A 358 -9.69 1.31 -18.55
CA VAL A 358 -9.89 0.46 -17.36
C VAL A 358 -11.37 0.11 -17.20
N VAL A 359 -12.29 1.07 -17.31
CA VAL A 359 -13.74 0.82 -17.28
C VAL A 359 -14.14 -0.19 -18.36
N SER A 360 -13.68 0.01 -19.61
CA SER A 360 -14.00 -0.91 -20.70
C SER A 360 -13.45 -2.32 -20.47
N ALA A 361 -12.25 -2.45 -19.90
CA ALA A 361 -11.66 -3.73 -19.53
C ALA A 361 -12.46 -4.44 -18.43
N CYS A 362 -12.91 -3.70 -17.42
CA CYS A 362 -13.79 -4.22 -16.35
C CYS A 362 -15.13 -4.71 -16.91
N LEU A 363 -15.76 -3.95 -17.81
CA LEU A 363 -17.01 -4.36 -18.45
C LEU A 363 -16.83 -5.57 -19.38
N ALA A 364 -15.72 -5.64 -20.11
CA ALA A 364 -15.36 -6.81 -20.93
C ALA A 364 -15.15 -8.08 -20.10
N LYS A 365 -14.60 -7.97 -18.89
CA LYS A 365 -14.53 -9.10 -17.96
C LYS A 365 -15.87 -9.41 -17.31
N ALA A 366 -16.68 -8.40 -17.03
CA ALA A 366 -18.04 -8.61 -16.54
C ALA A 366 -18.88 -9.43 -17.54
N GLU A 367 -18.76 -9.17 -18.85
CA GLU A 367 -19.41 -9.95 -19.92
C GLU A 367 -19.09 -11.45 -19.86
N THR A 368 -17.89 -11.82 -19.39
CA THR A 368 -17.50 -13.23 -19.25
C THR A 368 -17.97 -13.88 -17.95
N LEU A 369 -18.33 -13.08 -16.93
CA LEU A 369 -18.69 -13.56 -15.59
C LEU A 369 -20.20 -13.52 -15.33
N PHE A 370 -20.91 -12.61 -15.99
CA PHE A 370 -22.35 -12.44 -15.87
C PHE A 370 -23.05 -12.89 -17.15
N GLU A 371 -24.12 -13.65 -17.01
CA GLU A 371 -24.98 -14.02 -18.12
C GLU A 371 -25.92 -12.85 -18.44
N GLY A 372 -25.85 -12.31 -19.67
CA GLY A 372 -26.78 -11.28 -20.14
C GLY A 372 -26.49 -9.86 -19.62
N LEU A 373 -25.26 -9.38 -19.83
CA LEU A 373 -24.92 -7.98 -19.57
C LEU A 373 -25.87 -7.03 -20.34
N GLN A 374 -26.43 -6.03 -19.65
CA GLN A 374 -27.41 -5.10 -20.22
C GLN A 374 -26.73 -3.94 -20.95
N LEU A 375 -25.94 -4.24 -21.98
CA LEU A 375 -25.30 -3.23 -22.82
C LEU A 375 -25.68 -3.42 -24.29
N ASP A 376 -25.94 -2.30 -24.96
CA ASP A 376 -26.31 -2.27 -26.39
C ASP A 376 -25.12 -2.59 -27.34
N TYR A 377 -23.93 -2.83 -26.79
CA TYR A 377 -22.70 -3.07 -27.53
C TYR A 377 -21.86 -4.15 -26.83
N SER A 378 -21.00 -4.87 -27.56
CA SER A 378 -20.04 -5.81 -26.95
C SER A 378 -18.90 -5.04 -26.27
N PRO A 379 -18.76 -5.12 -24.94
CA PRO A 379 -17.69 -4.43 -24.21
C PRO A 379 -16.30 -4.90 -24.62
N MET A 380 -16.14 -6.20 -24.92
CA MET A 380 -14.87 -6.74 -25.41
C MET A 380 -14.43 -6.09 -26.72
N GLU A 381 -15.36 -5.91 -27.66
CA GLU A 381 -15.06 -5.27 -28.94
C GLU A 381 -14.62 -3.81 -28.77
N LYS A 382 -15.35 -3.06 -27.93
CA LYS A 382 -15.01 -1.66 -27.61
C LYS A 382 -13.62 -1.57 -26.97
N TYR A 383 -13.32 -2.44 -26.00
CA TYR A 383 -12.02 -2.48 -25.33
C TYR A 383 -10.88 -2.70 -26.33
N LEU A 384 -10.95 -3.76 -27.14
CA LEU A 384 -9.85 -4.14 -28.05
C LEU A 384 -9.69 -3.19 -29.24
N GLN A 385 -10.80 -2.73 -29.84
CA GLN A 385 -10.73 -1.98 -31.09
C GLN A 385 -10.58 -0.47 -30.88
N LYS A 386 -11.09 0.09 -29.77
CA LYS A 386 -11.17 1.54 -29.55
C LYS A 386 -10.31 2.00 -28.39
N ASP A 387 -10.55 1.46 -27.20
CA ASP A 387 -10.04 2.03 -25.96
C ASP A 387 -8.58 1.62 -25.71
N LEU A 388 -8.22 0.36 -25.98
CA LEU A 388 -6.84 -0.13 -25.86
C LEU A 388 -5.87 0.56 -26.85
N PRO A 389 -6.18 0.72 -28.16
CA PRO A 389 -5.33 1.50 -29.06
C PRO A 389 -5.27 2.99 -28.71
N ALA A 390 -6.30 3.55 -28.06
CA ALA A 390 -6.24 4.90 -27.52
C ALA A 390 -5.27 4.98 -26.33
N ALA A 391 -5.32 4.02 -25.40
CA ALA A 391 -4.42 3.91 -24.26
C ALA A 391 -2.95 3.81 -24.70
N TYR A 392 -2.64 3.00 -25.73
CA TYR A 392 -1.28 2.93 -26.29
C TYR A 392 -0.79 4.28 -26.82
N ARG A 393 -1.66 5.07 -27.46
CA ARG A 393 -1.32 6.40 -27.94
C ARG A 393 -1.09 7.39 -26.80
N VAL A 394 -1.86 7.28 -25.71
CA VAL A 394 -1.69 8.10 -24.51
C VAL A 394 -0.36 7.78 -23.82
N ASP A 395 -0.06 6.50 -23.60
CA ASP A 395 1.21 6.07 -22.99
C ASP A 395 2.43 6.41 -23.88
N ALA A 396 2.30 6.35 -25.20
CA ALA A 396 3.35 6.80 -26.10
C ALA A 396 3.64 8.30 -25.94
N ARG A 397 2.63 9.11 -25.62
CA ARG A 397 2.72 10.57 -25.43
C ARG A 397 3.18 10.99 -24.04
N SER A 398 3.05 10.13 -23.03
CA SER A 398 3.48 10.40 -21.65
C SER A 398 5.00 10.38 -21.48
N ALA A 399 5.77 9.96 -22.50
CA ALA A 399 7.22 10.09 -22.47
C ALA A 399 7.65 11.56 -22.32
N PRO A 400 8.67 11.86 -21.49
CA PRO A 400 9.31 13.15 -21.54
C PRO A 400 9.80 13.34 -22.97
N LYS A 401 9.18 14.30 -23.69
CA LYS A 401 9.71 14.74 -24.97
C LYS A 401 11.10 15.23 -24.65
N ARG A 402 12.13 14.48 -25.09
CA ARG A 402 13.46 15.07 -25.23
C ARG A 402 13.23 16.31 -26.08
N LEU A 403 13.29 17.49 -25.46
CA LEU A 403 13.43 18.73 -26.20
C LEU A 403 14.60 18.45 -27.14
N GLY A 404 14.29 18.26 -28.43
CA GLY A 404 15.32 18.05 -29.43
C GLY A 404 16.35 19.14 -29.24
N LYS A 405 17.65 18.81 -29.36
CA LYS A 405 18.76 19.76 -29.22
C LYS A 405 18.29 21.11 -29.77
N MET A 406 18.00 22.07 -28.88
CA MET A 406 17.82 23.44 -29.32
C MET A 406 19.15 23.77 -29.96
N LEU A 407 19.17 23.84 -31.29
CA LEU A 407 20.38 24.12 -32.05
C LEU A 407 20.92 25.44 -31.52
N SER A 408 21.98 25.35 -30.72
CA SER A 408 22.72 26.50 -30.26
C SER A 408 23.40 27.13 -31.46
N GLY A 409 22.99 28.35 -31.79
CA GLY A 409 23.74 29.24 -32.66
C GLY A 409 23.63 28.95 -34.15
N SER A 410 22.80 29.75 -34.81
CA SER A 410 23.03 30.18 -36.19
C SER A 410 24.50 30.60 -36.37
N ARG A 411 25.28 29.71 -36.99
CA ARG A 411 26.60 30.04 -37.52
C ARG A 411 26.37 31.08 -38.62
N ARG A 412 26.64 32.36 -38.31
CA ARG A 412 26.78 33.40 -39.33
C ARG A 412 27.83 32.93 -40.33
N ILE A 413 27.40 32.61 -41.54
CA ILE A 413 28.27 32.54 -42.70
C ILE A 413 28.61 34.00 -43.03
N ASN A 414 29.78 34.45 -42.60
CA ASN A 414 30.37 35.65 -43.17
C ASN A 414 30.94 35.26 -44.53
N VAL A 415 30.29 35.75 -45.59
CA VAL A 415 30.86 35.81 -46.92
C VAL A 415 31.26 37.27 -47.13
N PHE A 416 32.58 37.45 -47.30
CA PHE A 416 33.38 38.66 -47.50
C PHE A 416 33.62 39.59 -46.30
#